data_AF-A0AAJ0G4I3-F1
#
_entry.id   AF-A0AAJ0G4I3-F1
#
_cell.length_a   1.000
_cell.length_b   1.000
_cell.length_c   1.000
_cell.angle_alpha   90.00
_cell.angle_beta   90.00
_cell.angle_gamma   90.00
#
_symmetry.space_group_name_H-M   'P 1'
#
loop_
_entity.id
_entity.type
_entity.pdbx_description
1 polymer ?
#
loop_
_entity_poly.entity_id
_entity_poly.type
_entity_poly.pdbx_seq_one_letter_code
_entity_poly.pdbx_strand_id
1 'polypeptide(L)'
;MRYAAILMGGLILSAEAQQVGLGSAAPFSVLAATTITNTGLTVVAGQLGVFPNGLTSITGFPPGISGDKHGADAAAQQAKADATTAYNQAVGLASTQALTGQDLGGMTLAPGVYTFTSSAQLTGILTLDAQGDPNAQWVFQIGSTITTASASSVLLINGANACNVFWQVGSSATLGTGTIFAGNIIAFTSITVTTGTSVNGGLYALGAAVTLDTNIITQCQGSVVVTSTSRTATPTATPTATITSPTTSTITSTTTVVVTQPHRHCNNHEDHINPVHHLYINQYIDLNKVPHDDMPDTGMHDQKS
;
A
#
# COMPACT_ATOMS: atom_id res chain seq x y z
N MET A 1 -22.82 -49.59 41.21
CA MET A 1 -21.66 -48.95 40.56
C MET A 1 -22.20 -47.83 39.67
N ARG A 2 -21.99 -46.56 40.04
CA ARG A 2 -22.42 -45.41 39.23
C ARG A 2 -21.16 -44.78 38.64
N TYR A 3 -21.02 -44.86 37.32
CA TYR A 3 -19.93 -44.22 36.59
C TYR A 3 -20.22 -42.72 36.46
N ALA A 4 -19.29 -41.89 36.94
CA ALA A 4 -19.29 -40.45 36.68
C ALA A 4 -18.60 -40.20 35.33
N ALA A 5 -19.34 -39.68 34.36
CA ALA A 5 -18.79 -39.21 33.09
C ALA A 5 -18.21 -37.81 33.29
N ILE A 6 -16.89 -37.68 33.13
CA ILE A 6 -16.21 -36.39 33.06
C ILE A 6 -16.36 -35.88 31.62
N LEU A 7 -17.21 -34.87 31.42
CA LEU A 7 -17.18 -34.08 30.19
C LEU A 7 -15.90 -33.22 30.21
N MET A 8 -14.90 -33.59 29.41
CA MET A 8 -13.85 -32.65 29.03
C MET A 8 -14.46 -31.65 28.05
N GLY A 9 -14.71 -30.43 28.52
CA GLY A 9 -14.99 -29.30 27.65
C GLY A 9 -13.76 -29.02 26.78
N GLY A 10 -13.89 -29.22 25.47
CA GLY A 10 -12.86 -28.87 24.51
C GLY A 10 -12.64 -27.36 24.55
N LEU A 11 -11.42 -26.96 24.87
CA LEU A 11 -10.96 -25.59 24.68
C LEU A 11 -10.92 -25.35 23.16
N ILE A 12 -11.90 -24.64 22.60
CA ILE A 12 -11.79 -24.15 21.23
C ILE A 12 -10.85 -22.95 21.30
N LEU A 13 -9.55 -23.19 21.10
CA LEU A 13 -8.62 -22.12 20.71
C LEU A 13 -9.05 -21.67 19.32
N SER A 14 -9.73 -20.54 19.24
CA SER A 14 -9.90 -19.82 17.98
C SER A 14 -8.50 -19.42 17.50
N ALA A 15 -7.94 -20.20 16.58
CA ALA A 15 -6.75 -19.81 15.84
C ALA A 15 -7.16 -18.63 14.96
N GLU A 16 -6.88 -17.40 15.40
CA GLU A 16 -6.84 -16.26 14.49
C GLU A 16 -5.83 -16.63 13.40
N ALA A 17 -6.25 -16.56 12.13
CA ALA A 17 -5.35 -16.82 11.01
C ALA A 17 -4.11 -15.95 11.16
N GLN A 18 -2.93 -16.56 11.32
CA GLN A 18 -1.70 -15.82 11.52
C GLN A 18 -1.39 -15.02 10.26
N GLN A 19 -1.76 -13.76 10.26
CA GLN A 19 -1.62 -12.87 9.11
C GLN A 19 -0.17 -12.38 9.02
N VAL A 20 0.41 -12.41 7.82
CA VAL A 20 1.74 -11.81 7.59
C VAL A 20 1.62 -10.28 7.67
N GLY A 21 2.48 -9.64 8.46
CA GLY A 21 2.50 -8.18 8.63
C GLY A 21 3.91 -7.61 8.56
N LEU A 22 4.06 -6.44 7.92
CA LEU A 22 5.37 -5.80 7.69
C LEU A 22 5.88 -4.95 8.86
N GLY A 23 5.03 -4.64 9.84
CA GLY A 23 5.40 -3.75 10.94
C GLY A 23 5.98 -2.42 10.45
N SER A 24 7.10 -2.00 11.01
CA SER A 24 7.82 -0.78 10.62
C SER A 24 8.49 -0.85 9.24
N ALA A 25 8.49 -2.01 8.57
CA ALA A 25 8.93 -2.10 7.18
C ALA A 25 7.88 -1.56 6.19
N ALA A 26 6.60 -1.47 6.58
CA ALA A 26 5.51 -1.02 5.71
C ALA A 26 5.74 0.34 4.98
N PRO A 27 6.30 1.40 5.60
CA PRO A 27 6.59 2.66 4.91
C PRO A 27 7.80 2.59 3.95
N PHE A 28 8.58 1.50 3.97
CA PHE A 28 9.71 1.30 3.06
C PHE A 28 9.24 0.65 1.77
N SER A 29 9.31 1.39 0.66
CA SER A 29 9.14 0.80 -0.67
C SER A 29 10.32 -0.09 -1.04
N VAL A 30 11.52 0.25 -0.58
CA VAL A 30 12.74 -0.51 -0.86
C VAL A 30 13.59 -0.58 0.40
N LEU A 31 13.92 -1.79 0.83
CA LEU A 31 14.80 -2.08 1.95
C LEU A 31 15.82 -3.14 1.53
N ALA A 32 17.11 -2.86 1.74
CA ALA A 32 18.19 -3.78 1.38
C ALA A 32 19.18 -3.99 2.53
N ALA A 33 19.84 -5.14 2.57
CA ALA A 33 20.88 -5.42 3.55
C ALA A 33 22.21 -4.73 3.20
N THR A 34 22.56 -4.70 1.91
CA THR A 34 23.88 -4.24 1.46
C THR A 34 23.81 -2.92 0.70
N THR A 35 23.14 -2.88 -0.45
CA THR A 35 23.10 -1.71 -1.33
C THR A 35 21.76 -1.59 -2.04
N ILE A 36 21.36 -0.35 -2.31
CA ILE A 36 20.31 -0.03 -3.29
C ILE A 36 20.99 0.71 -4.44
N THR A 37 20.94 0.14 -5.64
CA THR A 37 21.51 0.73 -6.84
C THR A 37 20.41 1.05 -7.84
N ASN A 38 20.42 2.26 -8.39
CA ASN A 38 19.49 2.66 -9.44
C ASN A 38 20.22 3.08 -10.73
N THR A 39 19.64 2.67 -11.87
CA THR A 39 19.94 3.21 -13.20
C THR A 39 18.70 3.90 -13.76
N GLY A 40 18.87 5.02 -14.45
CA GLY A 40 17.77 5.71 -15.12
C GLY A 40 16.74 6.36 -14.18
N LEU A 41 15.60 6.75 -14.76
CA LEU A 41 14.57 7.58 -14.11
C LEU A 41 13.61 6.74 -13.28
N THR A 42 14.10 6.14 -12.20
CA THR A 42 13.24 5.45 -11.23
C THR A 42 12.51 6.44 -10.34
N VAL A 43 11.23 6.16 -10.07
CA VAL A 43 10.40 6.86 -9.09
C VAL A 43 10.03 5.89 -7.98
N VAL A 44 10.43 6.20 -6.75
CA VAL A 44 10.03 5.46 -5.55
C VAL A 44 9.13 6.33 -4.69
N ALA A 45 7.83 6.04 -4.71
CA ALA A 45 6.83 6.65 -3.84
C ALA A 45 6.78 5.91 -2.49
N GLY A 46 7.84 6.10 -1.71
CA GLY A 46 8.02 5.60 -0.35
C GLY A 46 9.48 5.70 0.11
N GLN A 47 9.76 5.19 1.30
CA GLN A 47 11.10 5.30 1.90
C GLN A 47 12.09 4.30 1.29
N LEU A 48 13.36 4.68 1.25
CA LEU A 48 14.49 3.79 0.97
C LEU A 48 15.23 3.47 2.26
N GLY A 49 15.62 2.21 2.45
CA GLY A 49 16.34 1.76 3.64
C GLY A 49 17.52 0.86 3.31
N VAL A 50 18.67 1.10 3.95
CA VAL A 50 19.78 0.15 3.99
C VAL A 50 20.24 -0.08 5.42
N PHE A 51 20.39 -1.35 5.81
CA PHE A 51 20.94 -1.72 7.13
C PHE A 51 21.66 -3.07 7.07
N PRO A 52 22.89 -3.20 7.61
CA PRO A 52 23.58 -2.25 8.51
C PRO A 52 24.41 -1.17 7.81
N ASN A 53 24.43 -1.13 6.47
CA ASN A 53 25.21 -0.14 5.73
C ASN A 53 24.61 1.27 5.79
N GLY A 54 25.43 2.29 5.58
CA GLY A 54 25.02 3.70 5.61
C GLY A 54 24.47 4.23 4.27
N LEU A 55 24.04 5.50 4.26
CA LEU A 55 23.42 6.16 3.10
C LEU A 55 24.25 6.14 1.81
N THR A 56 25.59 6.04 1.90
CA THR A 56 26.46 5.92 0.73
C THR A 56 26.23 4.65 -0.09
N SER A 57 25.57 3.65 0.50
CA SER A 57 25.16 2.42 -0.18
C SER A 57 23.86 2.54 -0.97
N ILE A 58 23.22 3.73 -0.96
CA ILE A 58 22.09 4.08 -1.83
C ILE A 58 22.63 4.96 -2.95
N THR A 59 22.69 4.44 -4.18
CA THR A 59 23.27 5.13 -5.34
C THR A 59 22.28 5.24 -6.51
N GLY A 60 22.50 6.21 -7.40
CA GLY A 60 21.62 6.45 -8.55
C GLY A 60 20.38 7.31 -8.28
N PHE A 61 20.35 8.01 -7.14
CA PHE A 61 19.32 8.98 -6.77
C PHE A 61 19.96 10.34 -6.45
N PRO A 62 20.25 11.21 -7.43
CA PRO A 62 19.74 11.26 -8.82
C PRO A 62 20.41 10.29 -9.84
N PRO A 63 19.81 10.04 -11.02
CA PRO A 63 18.60 10.69 -11.56
C PRO A 63 17.28 10.09 -11.06
N GLY A 64 17.32 8.97 -10.33
CA GLY A 64 16.13 8.47 -9.64
C GLY A 64 15.65 9.45 -8.56
N ILE A 65 14.35 9.39 -8.27
CA ILE A 65 13.73 10.14 -7.17
C ILE A 65 13.10 9.16 -6.17
N SER A 66 13.12 9.54 -4.89
CA SER A 66 12.60 8.73 -3.80
C SER A 66 11.98 9.60 -2.71
N GLY A 67 11.26 8.98 -1.79
CA GLY A 67 11.02 9.56 -0.46
C GLY A 67 12.29 9.57 0.40
N ASP A 68 12.10 9.63 1.72
CA ASP A 68 13.19 9.67 2.70
C ASP A 68 14.13 8.46 2.57
N LYS A 69 15.41 8.72 2.81
CA LYS A 69 16.47 7.70 2.77
C LYS A 69 16.97 7.46 4.19
N HIS A 70 16.98 6.20 4.58
CA HIS A 70 17.47 5.71 5.86
C HIS A 70 18.67 4.79 5.63
N GLY A 71 19.77 5.03 6.35
CA GLY A 71 20.99 4.24 6.21
C GLY A 71 21.69 4.10 7.54
N ALA A 72 21.86 2.85 7.99
CA ALA A 72 22.45 2.51 9.29
C ALA A 72 21.80 3.22 10.50
N ASP A 73 20.53 3.63 10.39
CA ASP A 73 19.79 4.29 11.46
C ASP A 73 18.78 3.34 12.15
N ALA A 74 18.16 3.82 13.21
CA ALA A 74 17.20 3.04 13.99
C ALA A 74 15.94 2.64 13.20
N ALA A 75 15.51 3.48 12.24
CA ALA A 75 14.34 3.20 11.42
C ALA A 75 14.62 2.05 10.44
N ALA A 76 15.74 2.10 9.72
CA ALA A 76 16.18 1.02 8.83
C ALA A 76 16.50 -0.27 9.59
N GLN A 77 17.05 -0.15 10.81
CA GLN A 77 17.29 -1.31 11.68
C GLN A 77 15.99 -2.02 12.05
N GLN A 78 15.01 -1.28 12.57
CA GLN A 78 13.72 -1.85 12.98
C GLN A 78 12.94 -2.40 11.79
N ALA A 79 12.95 -1.68 10.66
CA ALA A 79 12.32 -2.14 9.42
C ALA A 79 12.92 -3.47 8.94
N LYS A 80 14.24 -3.65 9.01
CA LYS A 80 14.88 -4.92 8.62
C LYS A 80 14.54 -6.05 9.58
N ALA A 81 14.44 -5.78 10.87
CA ALA A 81 13.99 -6.75 11.86
C ALA A 81 12.53 -7.19 11.61
N ASP A 82 11.64 -6.24 11.31
CA ASP A 82 10.23 -6.51 11.07
C ASP A 82 10.01 -7.22 9.72
N ALA A 83 10.74 -6.85 8.67
CA ALA A 83 10.74 -7.58 7.39
C ALA A 83 11.24 -9.03 7.56
N THR A 84 12.21 -9.25 8.46
CA THR A 84 12.69 -10.60 8.80
C THR A 84 11.63 -11.39 9.57
N THR A 85 10.91 -10.74 10.48
CA THR A 85 9.76 -11.34 11.17
C THR A 85 8.66 -11.73 10.18
N ALA A 86 8.31 -10.84 9.24
CA ALA A 86 7.33 -11.11 8.18
C ALA A 86 7.74 -12.29 7.29
N TYR A 87 9.02 -12.39 6.92
CA TYR A 87 9.56 -13.55 6.22
C TYR A 87 9.33 -14.85 7.00
N ASN A 88 9.70 -14.87 8.28
CA ASN A 88 9.58 -16.06 9.12
C ASN A 88 8.10 -16.43 9.39
N GLN A 89 7.22 -15.44 9.54
CA GLN A 89 5.78 -15.65 9.60
C GLN A 89 5.29 -16.33 8.33
N ALA A 90 5.63 -15.79 7.16
CA ALA A 90 5.24 -16.34 5.87
C ALA A 90 5.73 -17.79 5.71
N VAL A 91 6.97 -18.11 6.07
CA VAL A 91 7.51 -19.49 6.05
C VAL A 91 6.73 -20.44 6.97
N GLY A 92 6.26 -19.95 8.12
CA GLY A 92 5.57 -20.76 9.12
C GLY A 92 4.11 -21.09 8.79
N LEU A 93 3.53 -20.51 7.74
CA LEU A 93 2.13 -20.77 7.39
C LEU A 93 1.92 -22.15 6.76
N ALA A 94 0.78 -22.75 7.07
CA ALA A 94 0.36 -24.01 6.44
C ALA A 94 0.00 -23.78 4.96
N SER A 95 0.54 -24.63 4.09
CA SER A 95 0.25 -24.59 2.65
C SER A 95 -1.23 -24.88 2.37
N THR A 96 -1.85 -24.02 1.56
CA THR A 96 -3.17 -24.26 0.96
C THR A 96 -3.03 -25.11 -0.31
N GLN A 97 -2.03 -24.80 -1.14
CA GLN A 97 -1.77 -25.51 -2.38
C GLN A 97 -0.29 -25.51 -2.74
N ALA A 98 0.23 -26.66 -3.18
CA ALA A 98 1.56 -26.76 -3.76
C ALA A 98 1.48 -26.53 -5.29
N LEU A 99 2.33 -25.64 -5.79
CA LEU A 99 2.41 -25.24 -7.21
C LEU A 99 3.81 -25.48 -7.81
N THR A 100 4.65 -26.26 -7.13
CA THR A 100 6.00 -26.58 -7.61
C THR A 100 5.97 -27.13 -9.04
N GLY A 101 6.76 -26.54 -9.94
CA GLY A 101 6.84 -26.94 -11.34
C GLY A 101 5.73 -26.40 -12.23
N GLN A 102 4.78 -25.63 -11.69
CA GLN A 102 3.75 -24.92 -12.46
C GLN A 102 4.18 -23.47 -12.69
N ASP A 103 3.89 -22.92 -13.87
CA ASP A 103 3.99 -21.49 -14.14
C ASP A 103 2.74 -20.78 -13.62
N LEU A 104 2.91 -19.62 -12.97
CA LEU A 104 1.80 -18.83 -12.41
C LEU A 104 0.94 -18.16 -13.50
N GLY A 105 1.46 -18.08 -14.72
CA GLY A 105 0.79 -17.51 -15.88
C GLY A 105 -0.50 -18.23 -16.25
N GLY A 106 -1.57 -17.46 -16.43
CA GLY A 106 -2.91 -17.94 -16.77
C GLY A 106 -3.71 -18.43 -15.55
N MET A 107 -3.12 -18.46 -14.35
CA MET A 107 -3.82 -18.87 -13.14
C MET A 107 -4.71 -17.75 -12.59
N THR A 108 -5.83 -18.15 -11.98
CA THR A 108 -6.63 -17.31 -11.09
C THR A 108 -6.63 -17.97 -9.72
N LEU A 109 -6.09 -17.27 -8.71
CA LEU A 109 -5.87 -17.79 -7.37
C LEU A 109 -6.76 -17.05 -6.36
N ALA A 110 -7.56 -17.80 -5.62
CA ALA A 110 -8.28 -17.32 -4.44
C ALA A 110 -7.30 -17.01 -3.29
N PRO A 111 -7.72 -16.39 -2.18
CA PRO A 111 -6.84 -16.13 -1.05
C PRO A 111 -6.28 -17.43 -0.46
N GLY A 112 -4.99 -17.45 -0.10
CA GLY A 112 -4.35 -18.67 0.40
C GLY A 112 -2.82 -18.65 0.39
N VAL A 113 -2.24 -19.77 0.81
CA VAL A 113 -0.79 -20.01 0.90
C VAL A 113 -0.35 -20.97 -0.20
N TYR A 114 0.47 -20.49 -1.12
CA TYR A 114 0.91 -21.19 -2.32
C TYR A 114 2.39 -21.54 -2.23
N THR A 115 2.75 -22.82 -2.37
CA THR A 115 4.11 -23.28 -2.06
C THR A 115 4.86 -23.84 -3.26
N PHE A 116 6.13 -23.47 -3.35
CA PHE A 116 7.09 -23.93 -4.33
C PHE A 116 8.30 -24.45 -3.57
N THR A 117 8.61 -25.74 -3.66
CA THR A 117 9.83 -26.30 -3.05
C THR A 117 11.09 -25.90 -3.83
N SER A 118 10.92 -25.44 -5.07
CA SER A 118 11.95 -24.92 -5.96
C SER A 118 11.59 -23.49 -6.41
N SER A 119 12.03 -23.10 -7.61
CA SER A 119 11.73 -21.78 -8.18
C SER A 119 10.28 -21.66 -8.64
N ALA A 120 9.75 -20.45 -8.56
CA ALA A 120 8.47 -20.06 -9.17
C ALA A 120 8.72 -19.23 -10.42
N GLN A 121 7.90 -19.42 -11.45
CA GLN A 121 7.97 -18.65 -12.70
C GLN A 121 6.63 -17.98 -12.97
N LEU A 122 6.66 -16.78 -13.55
CA LEU A 122 5.48 -16.07 -14.01
C LEU A 122 5.65 -15.65 -15.47
N THR A 123 4.93 -16.32 -16.37
CA THR A 123 4.88 -16.01 -17.79
C THR A 123 3.47 -15.58 -18.18
N GLY A 124 3.26 -14.28 -18.41
CA GLY A 124 1.94 -13.72 -18.71
C GLY A 124 1.23 -13.19 -17.47
N ILE A 125 -0.08 -13.45 -17.34
CA ILE A 125 -0.93 -12.83 -16.31
C ILE A 125 -1.24 -13.84 -15.20
N LEU A 126 -0.91 -13.51 -13.95
CA LEU A 126 -1.47 -14.14 -12.76
C LEU A 126 -2.61 -13.27 -12.24
N THR A 127 -3.78 -13.86 -11.97
CA THR A 127 -4.91 -13.14 -11.37
C THR A 127 -5.10 -13.56 -9.92
N LEU A 128 -5.18 -12.59 -9.01
CA LEU A 128 -5.50 -12.79 -7.60
C LEU A 128 -6.91 -12.25 -7.33
N ASP A 129 -7.81 -13.14 -6.95
CA ASP A 129 -9.24 -12.86 -6.80
C ASP A 129 -9.64 -12.89 -5.34
N ALA A 130 -9.93 -11.72 -4.76
CA ALA A 130 -10.37 -11.62 -3.36
C ALA A 130 -11.76 -12.21 -3.13
N GLN A 131 -12.55 -12.47 -4.18
CA GLN A 131 -13.93 -12.96 -4.08
C GLN A 131 -14.82 -12.07 -3.17
N GLY A 132 -14.51 -10.78 -3.09
CA GLY A 132 -15.20 -9.81 -2.25
C GLY A 132 -14.72 -9.75 -0.80
N ASP A 133 -13.71 -10.52 -0.38
CA ASP A 133 -13.13 -10.45 0.96
C ASP A 133 -12.07 -9.32 1.05
N PRO A 134 -12.32 -8.23 1.80
CA PRO A 134 -11.35 -7.14 1.96
C PRO A 134 -10.11 -7.54 2.78
N ASN A 135 -10.18 -8.65 3.54
CA ASN A 135 -9.08 -9.18 4.33
C ASN A 135 -8.33 -10.30 3.60
N ALA A 136 -8.69 -10.59 2.35
CA ALA A 136 -8.04 -11.58 1.51
C ALA A 136 -6.52 -11.39 1.50
N GLN A 137 -5.79 -12.46 1.83
CA GLN A 137 -4.33 -12.51 1.82
C GLN A 137 -3.82 -13.63 0.92
N TRP A 138 -2.75 -13.35 0.18
CA TRP A 138 -1.99 -14.31 -0.59
C TRP A 138 -0.58 -14.38 -0.06
N VAL A 139 -0.09 -15.59 0.20
CA VAL A 139 1.30 -15.83 0.59
C VAL A 139 1.91 -16.85 -0.35
N PHE A 140 2.89 -16.42 -1.14
CA PHE A 140 3.70 -17.30 -1.97
C PHE A 140 4.96 -17.66 -1.20
N GLN A 141 5.10 -18.92 -0.81
CA GLN A 141 6.31 -19.47 -0.20
C GLN A 141 7.16 -20.12 -1.28
N ILE A 142 8.30 -19.52 -1.61
CA ILE A 142 9.14 -19.95 -2.72
C ILE A 142 10.49 -20.37 -2.17
N GLY A 143 10.82 -21.66 -2.28
CA GLY A 143 12.03 -22.23 -1.68
C GLY A 143 13.32 -21.72 -2.32
N SER A 144 13.26 -21.27 -3.58
CA SER A 144 14.40 -20.71 -4.31
C SER A 144 14.07 -19.33 -4.88
N THR A 145 14.16 -19.16 -6.20
CA THR A 145 13.97 -17.88 -6.90
C THR A 145 12.56 -17.70 -7.41
N ILE A 146 12.13 -16.45 -7.59
CA ILE A 146 11.02 -16.11 -8.49
C ILE A 146 11.55 -15.31 -9.68
N THR A 147 11.15 -15.68 -10.88
CA THR A 147 11.39 -14.84 -12.06
C THR A 147 10.11 -14.59 -12.85
N THR A 148 9.95 -13.35 -13.33
CA THR A 148 8.90 -13.00 -14.27
C THR A 148 9.49 -12.88 -15.67
N ALA A 149 8.77 -13.40 -16.67
CA ALA A 149 9.05 -13.07 -18.06
C ALA A 149 8.79 -11.57 -18.33
N SER A 150 9.31 -11.06 -19.44
CA SER A 150 9.00 -9.70 -19.88
C SER A 150 7.50 -9.50 -20.07
N ALA A 151 7.00 -8.32 -19.70
CA ALA A 151 5.58 -7.94 -19.77
C ALA A 151 4.61 -8.85 -19.01
N SER A 152 5.10 -9.64 -18.05
CA SER A 152 4.23 -10.38 -17.12
C SER A 152 3.49 -9.45 -16.17
N SER A 153 2.37 -9.91 -15.60
CA SER A 153 1.60 -9.11 -14.65
C SER A 153 0.94 -9.92 -13.54
N VAL A 154 0.76 -9.27 -12.39
CA VAL A 154 -0.08 -9.74 -11.28
C VAL A 154 -1.30 -8.83 -11.21
N LEU A 155 -2.44 -9.34 -11.68
CA LEU A 155 -3.72 -8.64 -11.72
C LEU A 155 -4.50 -8.89 -10.42
N LEU A 156 -4.96 -7.81 -9.79
CA LEU A 156 -5.79 -7.87 -8.58
C LEU A 156 -7.24 -7.58 -8.96
N ILE A 157 -8.18 -8.45 -8.57
CA ILE A 157 -9.61 -8.28 -8.87
C ILE A 157 -10.48 -8.45 -7.62
N ASN A 158 -11.74 -8.01 -7.74
CA ASN A 158 -12.81 -8.24 -6.75
C ASN A 158 -12.47 -7.83 -5.31
N GLY A 159 -11.69 -6.75 -5.15
CA GLY A 159 -11.30 -6.22 -3.84
C GLY A 159 -9.90 -6.64 -3.37
N ALA A 160 -9.15 -7.40 -4.18
CA ALA A 160 -7.77 -7.77 -3.85
C ALA A 160 -6.89 -6.52 -3.69
N ASN A 161 -6.10 -6.51 -2.61
CA ASN A 161 -5.21 -5.41 -2.26
C ASN A 161 -3.75 -5.90 -2.28
N ALA A 162 -2.87 -5.19 -2.99
CA ALA A 162 -1.45 -5.51 -3.08
C ALA A 162 -0.79 -5.62 -1.69
N CYS A 163 -1.30 -4.90 -0.69
CA CYS A 163 -0.72 -4.87 0.65
C CYS A 163 -0.94 -6.17 1.41
N ASN A 164 -1.89 -6.98 0.94
CA ASN A 164 -2.16 -8.32 1.46
C ASN A 164 -1.56 -9.42 0.56
N VAL A 165 -0.66 -9.08 -0.37
CA VAL A 165 0.06 -10.06 -1.19
C VAL A 165 1.51 -10.12 -0.74
N PHE A 166 1.98 -11.31 -0.37
CA PHE A 166 3.32 -11.54 0.16
C PHE A 166 4.04 -12.60 -0.66
N TRP A 167 5.26 -12.27 -1.06
CA TRP A 167 6.15 -13.16 -1.79
C TRP A 167 7.37 -13.43 -0.93
N GLN A 168 7.34 -14.53 -0.17
CA GLN A 168 8.49 -15.02 0.57
C GLN A 168 9.39 -15.79 -0.41
N VAL A 169 10.62 -15.33 -0.60
CA VAL A 169 11.55 -15.88 -1.59
C VAL A 169 12.82 -16.36 -0.92
N GLY A 170 13.10 -17.65 -0.99
CA GLY A 170 14.20 -18.34 -0.30
C GLY A 170 15.59 -17.99 -0.82
N SER A 171 15.66 -17.42 -2.03
CA SER A 171 16.86 -16.75 -2.54
C SER A 171 16.52 -15.38 -3.09
N SER A 172 16.54 -15.21 -4.42
CA SER A 172 16.44 -13.93 -5.10
C SER A 172 15.18 -13.83 -5.96
N ALA A 173 14.69 -12.59 -6.11
CA ALA A 173 13.62 -12.26 -7.06
C ALA A 173 14.18 -11.47 -8.25
N THR A 174 13.75 -11.83 -9.46
CA THR A 174 14.07 -11.08 -10.69
C THR A 174 12.79 -10.76 -11.44
N LEU A 175 12.45 -9.48 -11.54
CA LEU A 175 11.32 -9.02 -12.34
C LEU A 175 11.79 -8.67 -13.75
N GLY A 176 11.31 -9.40 -14.76
CA GLY A 176 11.59 -9.18 -16.17
C GLY A 176 11.05 -7.85 -16.68
N THR A 177 11.56 -7.40 -17.84
CA THR A 177 11.35 -6.03 -18.32
C THR A 177 9.88 -5.71 -18.53
N GLY A 178 9.46 -4.52 -18.12
CA GLY A 178 8.07 -4.08 -18.25
C GLY A 178 7.05 -4.89 -17.45
N THR A 179 7.47 -5.63 -16.42
CA THR A 179 6.54 -6.36 -15.53
C THR A 179 5.63 -5.37 -14.78
N ILE A 180 4.37 -5.75 -14.55
CA ILE A 180 3.46 -5.04 -13.62
C ILE A 180 3.23 -5.95 -12.42
N PHE A 181 3.93 -5.68 -11.32
CA PHE A 181 3.95 -6.56 -10.16
C PHE A 181 3.12 -6.00 -9.00
N ALA A 182 2.39 -6.88 -8.32
CA ALA A 182 1.62 -6.54 -7.14
C ALA A 182 2.08 -7.39 -5.94
N GLY A 183 2.32 -6.73 -4.82
CA GLY A 183 2.67 -7.37 -3.56
C GLY A 183 4.05 -7.04 -3.02
N ASN A 184 4.30 -7.58 -1.84
CA ASN A 184 5.50 -7.36 -1.05
C ASN A 184 6.48 -8.51 -1.25
N ILE A 185 7.60 -8.25 -1.92
CA ILE A 185 8.67 -9.23 -2.11
C ILE A 185 9.60 -9.20 -0.91
N ILE A 186 9.69 -10.30 -0.18
CA ILE A 186 10.62 -10.47 0.94
C ILE A 186 11.60 -11.59 0.55
N ALA A 187 12.72 -11.18 -0.02
CA ALA A 187 13.74 -12.08 -0.55
C ALA A 187 14.88 -12.28 0.44
N PHE A 188 15.31 -13.52 0.63
CA PHE A 188 16.39 -13.84 1.54
C PHE A 188 17.74 -13.27 1.05
N THR A 189 17.98 -13.26 -0.26
CA THR A 189 19.21 -12.71 -0.84
C THR A 189 18.97 -11.36 -1.51
N SER A 190 18.71 -11.31 -2.81
CA SER A 190 18.66 -10.07 -3.60
C SER A 190 17.36 -9.89 -4.36
N ILE A 191 17.10 -8.66 -4.79
CA ILE A 191 15.98 -8.34 -5.68
C ILE A 191 16.53 -7.53 -6.86
N THR A 192 16.21 -7.98 -8.07
CA THR A 192 16.53 -7.26 -9.32
C THR A 192 15.24 -6.88 -10.00
N VAL A 193 15.02 -5.58 -10.19
CA VAL A 193 13.87 -5.03 -10.89
C VAL A 193 14.38 -4.42 -12.18
N THR A 194 14.11 -5.09 -13.31
CA THR A 194 14.64 -4.68 -14.61
C THR A 194 13.83 -3.54 -15.23
N THR A 195 14.35 -2.98 -16.33
CA THR A 195 13.88 -1.77 -16.99
C THR A 195 12.36 -1.70 -17.15
N GLY A 196 11.76 -0.57 -16.77
CA GLY A 196 10.36 -0.26 -17.06
C GLY A 196 9.34 -1.03 -16.23
N THR A 197 9.77 -1.79 -15.22
CA THR A 197 8.86 -2.49 -14.30
C THR A 197 8.12 -1.50 -13.40
N SER A 198 6.83 -1.78 -13.15
CA SER A 198 6.04 -1.11 -12.12
C SER A 198 5.73 -2.09 -10.98
N VAL A 199 5.92 -1.66 -9.74
CA VAL A 199 5.64 -2.44 -8.53
C VAL A 199 4.66 -1.66 -7.65
N ASN A 200 3.52 -2.26 -7.36
CA ASN A 200 2.62 -1.83 -6.28
C ASN A 200 2.85 -2.72 -5.07
N GLY A 201 3.63 -2.25 -4.10
CA GLY A 201 4.09 -3.04 -2.96
C GLY A 201 5.47 -2.60 -2.45
N GLY A 202 6.18 -3.52 -1.82
CA GLY A 202 7.51 -3.28 -1.26
C GLY A 202 8.55 -4.33 -1.68
N LEU A 203 9.81 -3.92 -1.71
CA LEU A 203 10.96 -4.73 -2.09
C LEU A 203 11.92 -4.84 -0.90
N TYR A 204 11.95 -6.00 -0.25
CA TYR A 204 12.71 -6.25 0.98
C TYR A 204 13.76 -7.34 0.75
N ALA A 205 15.01 -6.95 0.49
CA ALA A 205 16.15 -7.87 0.35
C ALA A 205 16.88 -8.03 1.69
N LEU A 206 16.71 -9.19 2.34
CA LEU A 206 17.15 -9.41 3.73
C LEU A 206 18.66 -9.66 3.87
N GLY A 207 19.30 -10.18 2.82
CA GLY A 207 20.70 -10.62 2.84
C GLY A 207 21.63 -9.90 1.86
N ALA A 208 21.10 -9.27 0.82
CA ALA A 208 21.90 -8.61 -0.21
C ALA A 208 21.24 -7.34 -0.76
N ALA A 209 21.48 -7.05 -2.05
CA ALA A 209 21.16 -5.79 -2.70
C ALA A 209 19.78 -5.77 -3.35
N VAL A 210 19.26 -4.55 -3.54
CA VAL A 210 18.18 -4.26 -4.51
C VAL A 210 18.78 -3.48 -5.67
N THR A 211 18.54 -3.95 -6.91
CA THR A 211 18.95 -3.28 -8.15
C THR A 211 17.73 -2.82 -8.92
N LEU A 212 17.70 -1.55 -9.31
CA LEU A 212 16.60 -0.88 -10.01
C LEU A 212 17.07 -0.30 -11.36
N ASP A 213 16.17 -0.29 -12.33
CA ASP A 213 16.36 0.37 -13.62
C ASP A 213 15.04 0.96 -14.13
N THR A 214 14.95 2.29 -14.18
CA THR A 214 13.81 3.01 -14.79
C THR A 214 12.45 2.47 -14.34
N ASN A 215 12.24 2.38 -13.03
CA ASN A 215 11.07 1.73 -12.43
C ASN A 215 10.08 2.72 -11.81
N ILE A 216 8.83 2.28 -11.63
CA ILE A 216 7.84 2.96 -10.78
C ILE A 216 7.52 2.05 -9.61
N ILE A 217 7.92 2.43 -8.40
CA ILE A 217 7.64 1.67 -7.18
C ILE A 217 6.73 2.52 -6.32
N THR A 218 5.53 2.00 -6.06
CA THR A 218 4.54 2.68 -5.21
C THR A 218 4.40 1.88 -3.93
N GLN A 219 4.66 2.53 -2.79
CA GLN A 219 4.46 1.86 -1.50
C GLN A 219 3.02 1.41 -1.35
N CYS A 220 2.88 0.29 -0.68
CA CYS A 220 1.59 -0.15 -0.23
C CYS A 220 1.11 0.74 0.91
N GLN A 221 0.19 1.65 0.63
CA GLN A 221 -0.49 2.41 1.67
C GLN A 221 -1.43 1.45 2.38
N GLY A 222 -0.93 0.75 3.40
CA GLY A 222 -1.74 -0.10 4.24
C GLY A 222 -2.95 0.69 4.76
N SER A 223 -4.11 0.05 4.82
CA SER A 223 -5.14 0.52 5.74
C SER A 223 -4.52 0.47 7.12
N VAL A 224 -4.29 1.64 7.72
CA VAL A 224 -3.82 1.72 9.10
C VAL A 224 -4.88 1.03 9.95
N VAL A 225 -4.62 -0.20 10.38
CA VAL A 225 -5.35 -0.78 11.50
C VAL A 225 -4.89 0.02 12.71
N VAL A 226 -5.62 1.10 13.01
CA VAL A 226 -5.48 1.78 14.29
C VAL A 226 -5.98 0.78 15.31
N THR A 227 -5.07 0.05 15.94
CA THR A 227 -5.40 -0.70 17.16
C THR A 227 -5.79 0.35 18.19
N SER A 228 -7.09 0.64 18.28
CA SER A 228 -7.65 1.42 19.37
C SER A 228 -7.37 0.64 20.64
N THR A 229 -6.27 0.99 21.32
CA THR A 229 -6.06 0.60 22.71
C THR A 229 -7.14 1.33 23.51
N SER A 230 -8.27 0.64 23.69
CA SER A 230 -9.28 1.01 24.68
C SER A 230 -8.59 1.03 26.05
N ARG A 231 -8.10 2.20 26.45
CA ARG A 231 -7.67 2.42 27.83
C ARG A 231 -8.93 2.38 28.69
N THR A 232 -9.10 1.29 29.41
CA THR A 232 -10.04 1.21 30.54
C THR A 232 -9.66 2.31 31.52
N ALA A 233 -10.45 3.39 31.55
CA ALA A 233 -10.28 4.43 32.56
C ALA A 233 -10.57 3.82 33.94
N THR A 234 -9.54 3.75 34.79
CA THR A 234 -9.71 3.51 36.22
C THR A 234 -10.54 4.66 36.79
N PRO A 235 -11.66 4.42 37.49
CA PRO A 235 -12.45 5.50 38.06
C PRO A 235 -11.61 6.24 39.11
N THR A 236 -11.15 7.43 38.76
CA THR A 236 -10.51 8.37 39.69
C THR A 236 -11.59 9.29 40.24
N ALA A 237 -11.55 9.49 41.56
CA ALA A 237 -12.59 10.17 42.34
C ALA A 237 -13.03 11.51 41.75
N THR A 238 -14.34 11.72 41.75
CA THR A 238 -15.08 12.92 41.36
C THR A 238 -14.50 14.20 42.01
N PRO A 239 -13.96 15.16 41.25
CA PRO A 239 -13.82 16.52 41.74
C PRO A 239 -15.17 17.23 41.65
N THR A 240 -15.61 17.79 42.78
CA THR A 240 -16.77 18.69 42.91
C THR A 240 -16.67 19.84 41.91
N ALA A 241 -17.64 19.93 40.99
CA ALA A 241 -17.73 21.03 40.04
C ALA A 241 -18.32 22.29 40.71
N THR A 242 -17.54 23.37 40.75
CA THR A 242 -18.07 24.73 40.95
C THR A 242 -18.54 25.25 39.60
N ILE A 243 -19.81 25.60 39.50
CA ILE A 243 -20.43 26.12 38.28
C ILE A 243 -20.00 27.58 38.10
N THR A 244 -19.25 27.86 37.03
CA THR A 244 -19.07 29.22 36.51
C THR A 244 -19.50 29.23 35.04
N SER A 245 -20.29 30.26 34.69
CA SER A 245 -21.04 30.48 33.45
C SER A 245 -20.23 30.26 32.14
N PRO A 246 -20.85 29.79 31.03
CA PRO A 246 -20.13 29.57 29.78
C PRO A 246 -19.76 30.88 29.07
N THR A 247 -18.50 30.99 28.67
CA THR A 247 -18.04 31.99 27.69
C THR A 247 -18.26 31.42 26.29
N THR A 248 -19.00 32.15 25.46
CA THR A 248 -19.25 31.85 24.04
C THR A 248 -17.94 31.89 23.25
N SER A 249 -17.47 30.74 22.76
CA SER A 249 -16.39 30.68 21.78
C SER A 249 -16.99 30.67 20.37
N THR A 250 -16.77 31.76 19.63
CA THR A 250 -17.14 31.89 18.23
C THR A 250 -16.07 31.23 17.37
N ILE A 251 -16.44 30.24 16.56
CA ILE A 251 -15.53 29.56 15.63
C ILE A 251 -15.57 30.34 14.30
N THR A 252 -14.51 31.07 13.98
CA THR A 252 -14.37 31.81 12.71
C THR A 252 -13.66 30.94 11.68
N SER A 253 -14.41 30.38 10.74
CA SER A 253 -13.87 29.71 9.56
C SER A 253 -13.30 30.75 8.59
N THR A 254 -11.99 30.73 8.38
CA THR A 254 -11.32 31.63 7.42
C THR A 254 -11.09 30.88 6.11
N THR A 255 -11.81 31.24 5.06
CA THR A 255 -11.59 30.75 3.69
C THR A 255 -10.63 31.70 2.97
N THR A 256 -9.40 31.26 2.72
CA THR A 256 -8.44 32.01 1.90
C THR A 256 -8.70 31.72 0.43
N VAL A 257 -9.28 32.68 -0.29
CA VAL A 257 -9.37 32.66 -1.75
C VAL A 257 -8.06 33.20 -2.31
N VAL A 258 -7.25 32.34 -2.92
CA VAL A 258 -6.06 32.75 -3.67
C VAL A 258 -6.50 33.24 -5.05
N VAL A 259 -6.54 34.55 -5.24
CA VAL A 259 -6.70 35.17 -6.56
C VAL A 259 -5.34 35.15 -7.26
N THR A 260 -5.16 34.27 -8.24
CA THR A 260 -4.05 34.37 -9.20
C THR A 260 -4.33 35.50 -10.17
N GLN A 261 -3.65 36.64 -9.97
CA GLN A 261 -3.65 37.74 -10.92
C GLN A 261 -2.79 37.36 -12.14
N PRO A 262 -3.28 37.50 -13.39
CA PRO A 262 -2.43 37.29 -14.55
C PRO A 262 -1.38 38.39 -14.61
N HIS A 263 -0.12 37.99 -14.50
CA HIS A 263 1.02 38.88 -14.69
C HIS A 263 0.97 39.42 -16.12
N ARG A 264 0.77 40.74 -16.27
CA ARG A 264 0.92 41.39 -17.57
C ARG A 264 2.34 41.18 -18.07
N HIS A 265 2.47 40.44 -19.16
CA HIS A 265 3.64 40.48 -20.03
C HIS A 265 3.53 41.73 -20.92
N CYS A 266 4.52 42.59 -20.87
CA CYS A 266 4.81 43.50 -21.97
C CYS A 266 5.67 42.72 -23.00
N ASN A 267 5.24 42.76 -24.25
CA ASN A 267 5.83 42.09 -25.42
C ASN A 267 7.32 42.38 -25.63
N ASN A 268 8.05 41.41 -26.19
CA ASN A 268 8.62 41.48 -27.55
C ASN A 268 9.51 40.25 -27.85
N HIS A 269 8.99 39.25 -28.56
CA HIS A 269 9.59 38.65 -29.76
C HIS A 269 8.61 37.62 -30.33
N GLU A 270 8.32 37.73 -31.62
CA GLU A 270 7.44 36.82 -32.37
C GLU A 270 8.04 35.39 -32.39
N ASP A 271 7.19 34.37 -32.28
CA ASP A 271 7.20 33.22 -33.21
C ASP A 271 6.10 32.18 -32.89
N HIS A 272 5.29 31.95 -33.92
CA HIS A 272 4.55 30.73 -34.29
C HIS A 272 3.41 30.13 -33.43
N ILE A 273 2.25 30.11 -34.09
CA ILE A 273 0.96 29.49 -33.78
C ILE A 273 1.02 27.96 -33.94
N ASN A 274 0.53 27.18 -32.96
CA ASN A 274 -0.33 25.98 -33.20
C ASN A 274 -1.06 25.53 -31.91
N PRO A 275 -2.40 25.34 -31.88
CA PRO A 275 -3.16 25.04 -30.67
C PRO A 275 -3.61 23.58 -30.56
N VAL A 276 -3.43 22.95 -29.41
CA VAL A 276 -4.28 21.81 -28.98
C VAL A 276 -4.54 21.90 -27.46
N HIS A 277 -5.73 22.38 -27.11
CA HIS A 277 -6.30 22.29 -25.78
C HIS A 277 -6.87 20.88 -25.55
N HIS A 278 -6.47 20.20 -24.48
CA HIS A 278 -7.27 19.11 -23.90
C HIS A 278 -7.65 19.51 -22.47
N LEU A 279 -8.92 19.91 -22.30
CA LEU A 279 -9.52 20.13 -21.00
C LEU A 279 -9.87 18.78 -20.36
N TYR A 280 -9.35 18.52 -19.17
CA TYR A 280 -9.96 17.58 -18.24
C TYR A 280 -10.94 18.35 -17.35
N ILE A 281 -12.23 18.07 -17.50
CA ILE A 281 -13.29 18.55 -16.61
C ILE A 281 -13.40 17.57 -15.44
N ASN A 282 -13.08 18.02 -14.22
CA ASN A 282 -13.55 17.36 -13.01
C ASN A 282 -14.95 17.88 -12.68
N GLN A 283 -15.98 17.08 -12.91
CA GLN A 283 -17.30 17.30 -12.33
C GLN A 283 -17.27 16.88 -10.85
N TYR A 284 -17.55 17.81 -9.94
CA TYR A 284 -17.98 17.49 -8.58
C TYR A 284 -19.40 18.04 -8.43
N ILE A 285 -20.36 17.14 -8.19
CA ILE A 285 -21.76 17.45 -7.91
C ILE A 285 -21.84 17.86 -6.44
N ASP A 286 -22.22 19.12 -6.18
CA ASP A 286 -22.57 19.59 -4.83
C ASP A 286 -24.07 19.31 -4.59
N LEU A 287 -24.36 18.46 -3.60
CA LEU A 287 -25.67 17.88 -3.30
C LEU A 287 -26.49 18.68 -2.28
N ASN A 288 -26.19 19.95 -2.01
CA ASN A 288 -26.89 20.75 -1.00
C ASN A 288 -27.58 22.01 -1.52
N LYS A 289 -28.53 21.86 -2.45
CA LYS A 289 -29.58 22.88 -2.67
C LYS A 289 -30.96 22.31 -2.34
N VAL A 290 -31.41 22.62 -1.12
CA VAL A 290 -32.83 22.59 -0.73
C VAL A 290 -33.51 23.81 -1.38
N PRO A 291 -34.55 23.66 -2.21
CA PRO A 291 -35.30 24.79 -2.73
C PRO A 291 -36.21 25.35 -1.62
N HIS A 292 -36.11 26.65 -1.38
CA HIS A 292 -37.08 27.40 -0.58
C HIS A 292 -38.35 27.58 -1.45
N ASP A 293 -39.49 27.09 -0.96
CA ASP A 293 -40.81 27.29 -1.58
C ASP A 293 -41.19 28.77 -1.58
N ASP A 294 -41.50 29.32 -2.77
CA ASP A 294 -42.29 30.54 -2.91
C ASP A 294 -43.73 30.16 -3.25
N MET A 295 -44.64 30.40 -2.30
CA MET A 295 -46.09 30.34 -2.50
C MET A 295 -46.58 31.54 -3.33
N PRO A 296 -47.57 31.37 -4.24
CA PRO A 296 -48.17 32.50 -4.93
C PRO A 296 -49.27 33.17 -4.08
N ASP A 297 -49.13 34.49 -3.93
CA ASP A 297 -50.13 35.40 -3.38
C ASP A 297 -51.37 35.46 -4.30
N THR A 298 -52.56 35.30 -3.72
CA THR A 298 -53.85 35.32 -4.41
C THR A 298 -54.55 36.64 -4.08
N GLY A 299 -54.51 37.59 -5.02
CA GLY A 299 -55.19 38.87 -4.90
C GLY A 299 -56.14 39.13 -6.08
N MET A 300 -57.44 38.95 -5.83
CA MET A 300 -58.55 39.37 -6.69
C MET A 300 -58.65 40.90 -6.81
N HIS A 301 -59.04 41.41 -7.99
CA HIS A 301 -60.03 42.50 -8.11
C HIS A 301 -60.63 42.60 -9.53
N ASP A 302 -61.78 41.95 -9.70
CA ASP A 302 -63.10 42.49 -10.06
C ASP A 302 -63.27 43.82 -10.85
N GLN A 303 -64.15 43.71 -11.87
CA GLN A 303 -65.26 44.61 -12.31
C GLN A 303 -65.17 45.51 -13.56
N LYS A 304 -66.23 45.33 -14.39
CA LYS A 304 -66.95 46.22 -15.33
C LYS A 304 -66.25 46.59 -16.65
N SER A 305 -66.90 46.54 -17.81
CA SER A 305 -68.34 46.63 -18.15
C SER A 305 -68.67 45.88 -19.43
#